data_AF-A0A3N5E8M3-F1
#
_entry.id   AF-A0A3N5E8M3-F1
#
_cell.length_a   1.000
_cell.length_b   1.000
_cell.length_c   1.000
_cell.angle_alpha   90.00
_cell.angle_beta   90.00
_cell.angle_gamma   90.00
#
_symmetry.space_group_name_H-M   'P 1'
#
loop_
_entity.id
_entity.type
_entity.pdbx_description
1 polymer ?
#
loop_
_entity_poly.entity_id
_entity_poly.type
_entity_poly.pdbx_seq_one_letter_code
_entity_poly.pdbx_strand_id
1 'polypeptide(L)'
;MSYPFSLVLHTHLPMVVNHGRWPHGSDWLSEATFECYLPLLDTAHRLVAEGLSPRWTINISPVLAEQLASPEFQKELSFYYENVRRACVESRAFFTH
;
A
#
# COMPACT_ATOMS: atom_id res chain seq x y z
N MET A 1 13.87 -30.36 -15.96
CA MET A 1 13.31 -30.04 -14.62
C MET A 1 13.49 -28.55 -14.39
N SER A 2 12.44 -27.84 -13.98
CA SER A 2 12.54 -26.44 -13.59
C SER A 2 13.10 -26.34 -12.17
N TYR A 3 13.96 -25.36 -11.92
CA TYR A 3 14.51 -25.11 -10.58
C TYR A 3 13.43 -24.53 -9.66
N PRO A 4 13.46 -24.83 -8.35
CA PRO A 4 12.54 -24.24 -7.41
C PRO A 4 12.74 -22.71 -7.36
N PHE A 5 11.65 -21.96 -7.52
CA PHE A 5 11.61 -20.51 -7.37
C PHE A 5 10.83 -20.14 -6.11
N SER A 6 11.35 -19.19 -5.34
CA SER A 6 10.69 -18.65 -4.16
C SER A 6 10.72 -17.13 -4.22
N LEU A 7 9.54 -16.52 -4.28
CA LEU A 7 9.37 -15.07 -4.17
C LEU A 7 9.11 -14.72 -2.69
N VAL A 8 10.03 -13.96 -2.09
CA VAL A 8 9.90 -13.48 -0.71
C VAL A 8 9.85 -11.95 -0.72
N LEU A 9 8.71 -11.39 -0.32
CA LEU A 9 8.48 -9.96 -0.23
C LEU A 9 8.68 -9.51 1.22
N HIS A 10 9.69 -8.66 1.46
CA HIS A 10 9.92 -8.06 2.76
C HIS A 10 9.25 -6.69 2.83
N THR A 11 8.32 -6.53 3.77
CA THR A 11 7.57 -5.28 3.96
C THR A 11 7.84 -4.69 5.34
N HIS A 12 8.42 -3.49 5.35
CA HIS A 12 8.80 -2.78 6.56
C HIS A 12 8.73 -1.27 6.34
N LEU A 13 8.19 -0.57 7.35
CA LEU A 13 8.32 0.87 7.53
C LEU A 13 8.53 1.13 9.03
N PRO A 14 9.36 2.13 9.40
CA PRO A 14 9.47 2.55 10.80
C PRO A 14 8.14 3.14 11.29
N MET A 15 8.04 3.41 12.60
CA MET A 15 6.88 4.10 13.16
C MET A 15 6.81 5.54 12.60
N VAL A 16 5.82 5.81 11.76
CA VAL A 16 5.56 7.11 11.12
C VAL A 16 4.21 7.71 11.50
N VAL A 17 3.25 6.89 11.94
CA VAL A 17 1.96 7.39 12.44
C VAL A 17 2.22 8.34 13.62
N ASN A 18 1.60 9.52 13.58
CA ASN A 18 1.79 10.63 14.52
C ASN A 18 3.22 11.25 14.59
N HIS A 19 4.12 10.93 13.65
CA HIS A 19 5.50 11.43 13.61
C HIS A 19 5.77 12.30 12.38
N GLY A 20 4.86 13.22 12.09
CA GLY A 20 4.89 14.06 10.89
C GLY A 20 4.18 13.43 9.71
N ARG A 21 3.89 14.25 8.70
CA ARG A 21 3.09 13.86 7.52
C ARG A 21 3.90 13.88 6.23
N TRP A 22 4.48 15.04 5.91
CA TRP A 22 5.24 15.30 4.69
C TRP A 22 6.50 16.13 5.02
N PRO A 23 7.64 15.95 4.33
CA PRO A 23 7.91 15.03 3.21
C PRO A 23 8.25 13.60 3.64
N HIS A 24 8.38 13.38 4.95
CA HIS A 24 8.63 12.08 5.57
C HIS A 24 7.59 11.91 6.68
N GLY A 25 6.94 10.74 6.76
CA GLY A 25 5.86 10.53 7.73
C GLY A 25 4.75 9.61 7.23
N SER A 26 3.52 9.89 7.65
CA SER A 26 2.34 9.09 7.29
C SER A 26 2.07 9.01 5.78
N ASP A 27 2.59 9.96 4.98
CA ASP A 27 2.49 9.90 3.52
C ASP A 27 3.25 8.70 2.95
N TRP A 28 4.40 8.31 3.50
CA TRP A 28 5.13 7.11 3.06
C TRP A 28 4.32 5.83 3.26
N LEU A 29 3.64 5.72 4.41
CA LEU A 29 2.79 4.58 4.71
C LEU A 29 1.54 4.57 3.82
N SER A 30 1.02 5.75 3.49
CA SER A 30 -0.13 5.90 2.57
C SER A 30 0.24 5.53 1.13
N GLU A 31 1.38 6.02 0.64
CA GLU A 31 1.95 5.66 -0.66
C GLU A 31 2.18 4.16 -0.77
N ALA A 32 2.87 3.56 0.21
CA ALA A 32 3.09 2.12 0.22
C ALA A 32 1.78 1.32 0.25
N THR A 33 0.76 1.81 0.95
CA THR A 33 -0.55 1.16 1.01
C THR A 33 -1.28 1.21 -0.33
N PHE A 34 -1.34 2.39 -0.97
CA PHE A 34 -2.05 2.57 -2.24
C PHE A 34 -1.31 1.96 -3.44
N GLU A 35 0.01 2.07 -3.48
CA GLU A 35 0.80 1.70 -4.67
C GLU A 35 1.39 0.29 -4.60
N CYS A 36 1.49 -0.31 -3.41
CA CYS A 36 2.10 -1.63 -3.23
C CYS A 36 1.16 -2.63 -2.54
N TYR A 37 0.68 -2.33 -1.33
CA TYR A 37 -0.02 -3.34 -0.52
C TYR A 37 -1.41 -3.69 -1.06
N LEU A 38 -2.22 -2.69 -1.42
CA LEU A 38 -3.53 -2.93 -2.00
C LEU A 38 -3.46 -3.61 -3.39
N PRO A 39 -2.57 -3.19 -4.32
CA PRO A 39 -2.38 -3.92 -5.58
C PRO A 39 -1.91 -5.37 -5.43
N LEU A 40 -1.03 -5.65 -4.46
CA LEU A 40 -0.62 -7.02 -4.15
C LEU A 40 -1.78 -7.85 -3.61
N LEU A 41 -2.62 -7.26 -2.74
CA LEU A 41 -3.81 -7.91 -2.21
C LEU A 41 -4.83 -8.22 -3.31
N ASP A 42 -5.08 -7.28 -4.22
CA ASP A 42 -5.95 -7.48 -5.39
C ASP A 42 -5.42 -8.60 -6.30
N THR A 43 -4.11 -8.62 -6.54
CA THR A 43 -3.45 -9.68 -7.31
C THR A 43 -3.64 -11.05 -6.65
N ALA A 44 -3.47 -11.15 -5.33
CA ALA A 44 -3.75 -12.39 -4.60
C ALA A 44 -5.22 -12.82 -4.74
N HIS A 45 -6.16 -11.90 -4.59
CA HIS A 45 -7.59 -12.20 -4.71
C HIS A 45 -7.94 -12.70 -6.11
N ARG A 46 -7.40 -12.09 -7.18
CA ARG A 46 -7.58 -12.55 -8.56
C ARG A 46 -7.05 -13.96 -8.78
N LEU A 47 -5.82 -14.24 -8.34
CA LEU A 47 -5.22 -15.57 -8.48
C LEU A 47 -6.06 -16.64 -7.77
N VAL A 48 -6.51 -16.35 -6.54
CA VAL A 48 -7.37 -17.26 -5.78
C VAL A 48 -8.72 -17.48 -6.47
N ALA A 49 -9.32 -16.42 -7.03
CA ALA A 49 -10.58 -16.52 -7.79
C ALA A 49 -10.44 -17.37 -9.06
N GLU A 50 -9.25 -17.42 -9.67
CA GLU A 50 -8.92 -18.27 -10.81
C GLU A 50 -8.52 -19.71 -10.40
N GLY A 51 -8.58 -20.04 -9.10
CA GLY A 51 -8.19 -21.36 -8.58
C GLY A 51 -6.67 -21.57 -8.46
N LEU A 52 -5.89 -20.49 -8.52
CA LEU A 52 -4.43 -20.50 -8.41
C LEU A 52 -3.97 -20.07 -7.01
N SER A 53 -2.86 -20.63 -6.55
CA SER A 53 -2.15 -20.12 -5.37
C SER A 53 -1.06 -19.14 -5.81
N PRO A 54 -0.94 -17.95 -5.20
CA PRO A 54 0.14 -16.99 -5.52
C PRO A 54 1.56 -17.54 -5.31
N ARG A 55 1.74 -18.54 -4.45
CA ARG A 55 3.04 -19.18 -4.12
C ARG A 55 4.17 -18.20 -3.77
N TRP A 56 3.83 -17.11 -3.09
CA TRP A 56 4.77 -16.15 -2.52
C TRP A 56 4.79 -16.21 -0.99
N THR A 57 5.84 -15.65 -0.40
CA THR A 57 5.95 -15.40 1.04
C THR A 57 5.99 -13.90 1.27
N ILE A 58 5.14 -13.38 2.16
CA ILE A 58 5.15 -11.97 2.53
C ILE A 58 5.51 -11.86 4.01
N ASN A 59 6.57 -11.11 4.32
CA ASN A 59 6.93 -10.73 5.67
C ASN A 59 6.39 -9.33 5.94
N ILE A 60 5.64 -9.18 7.04
CA ILE A 60 5.17 -7.88 7.56
C ILE A 60 5.85 -7.69 8.92
N SER A 61 6.68 -6.65 9.03
CA SER A 61 7.31 -6.34 10.33
C SER A 61 6.24 -5.98 11.38
N PRO A 62 6.41 -6.34 12.67
CA PRO A 62 5.40 -6.06 13.69
C PRO A 62 5.02 -4.57 13.78
N VAL A 63 6.00 -3.68 13.68
CA VAL A 63 5.78 -2.24 13.68
C VAL A 63 4.94 -1.76 12.48
N LEU A 64 5.06 -2.40 11.33
CA LEU A 64 4.22 -2.10 10.16
C LEU A 64 2.80 -2.63 10.39
N ALA A 65 2.65 -3.86 10.91
CA ALA A 65 1.35 -4.45 11.19
C ALA A 65 0.52 -3.59 12.17
N GLU A 66 1.13 -3.12 13.26
CA GLU A 66 0.48 -2.22 14.24
C GLU A 66 0.03 -0.90 13.61
N GLN A 67 0.86 -0.31 12.75
CA GLN A 67 0.49 0.94 12.07
C GLN A 67 -0.64 0.75 11.06
N LEU A 68 -0.65 -0.34 10.30
CA LEU A 68 -1.74 -0.66 9.37
C LEU A 68 -3.07 -0.87 10.11
N ALA A 69 -3.03 -1.43 11.33
CA ALA A 69 -4.19 -1.65 12.19
C ALA A 69 -4.65 -0.40 12.96
N SER A 70 -3.86 0.66 13.02
CA SER A 70 -4.17 1.87 13.78
C SER A 70 -5.38 2.64 13.21
N PRO A 71 -6.37 3.01 14.03
CA PRO A 71 -7.47 3.88 13.63
C PRO A 71 -7.01 5.27 13.14
N GLU A 72 -5.91 5.78 13.68
CA GLU A 72 -5.29 7.03 13.25
C GLU A 72 -4.79 6.90 11.81
N PHE A 73 -4.15 5.78 11.47
CA PHE A 73 -3.71 5.54 10.11
C PHE A 73 -4.88 5.44 9.13
N GLN A 74 -6.00 4.83 9.51
CA GLN A 74 -7.19 4.77 8.63
C GLN A 74 -7.73 6.16 8.28
N LYS A 75 -7.66 7.12 9.22
CA LYS A 75 -8.00 8.53 8.96
C LYS A 75 -6.98 9.19 8.03
N GLU A 76 -5.70 8.96 8.26
CA GLU A 76 -4.62 9.50 7.43
C GLU A 76 -4.70 9.00 5.98
N LEU A 77 -4.95 7.69 5.79
CA LEU A 77 -5.11 7.06 4.49
C LEU A 77 -6.32 7.63 3.73
N SER A 78 -7.43 7.84 4.43
CA SER A 78 -8.64 8.45 3.85
C SER A 78 -8.39 9.89 3.40
N PHE A 79 -7.69 10.68 4.22
CA PHE A 79 -7.31 12.05 3.86
C PHE A 79 -6.34 12.08 2.67
N TYR A 80 -5.34 11.20 2.67
CA TYR A 80 -4.39 11.06 1.57
C TYR A 80 -5.13 10.76 0.25
N TYR A 81 -6.05 9.80 0.27
CA TYR A 81 -6.86 9.44 -0.89
C TYR A 81 -7.63 10.63 -1.47
N GLU A 82 -8.34 11.39 -0.63
CA GLU A 82 -9.12 12.54 -1.12
C GLU A 82 -8.24 13.63 -1.72
N ASN A 83 -7.05 13.85 -1.15
CA ASN A 83 -6.09 14.79 -1.72
C ASN A 83 -5.58 14.35 -3.09
N VAL A 84 -5.15 13.09 -3.22
CA VAL A 84 -4.68 12.54 -4.49
C VAL A 84 -5.80 12.56 -5.53
N ARG A 85 -7.02 12.14 -5.15
CA ARG A 85 -8.19 12.17 -6.02
C ARG A 85 -8.50 13.58 -6.53
N ARG A 86 -8.49 14.58 -5.64
CA ARG A 86 -8.69 15.99 -6.02
C ARG A 86 -7.62 16.45 -6.99
N ALA A 87 -6.34 16.19 -6.69
CA ALA A 87 -5.23 16.55 -7.57
C ALA A 87 -5.35 15.91 -8.96
N CYS A 88 -5.78 14.64 -9.04
CA CYS A 88 -6.03 13.98 -10.33
C CYS A 88 -7.17 14.64 -11.12
N VAL A 89 -8.27 15.03 -10.47
CA VAL A 89 -9.39 15.72 -11.13
C VAL A 89 -8.98 17.09 -11.64
N GLU A 90 -8.28 17.88 -10.82
CA GLU A 90 -7.79 19.21 -11.19
C GLU A 90 -6.78 19.15 -12.34
N SER A 91 -5.82 18.22 -12.25
CA SER A 91 -4.83 17.97 -13.30
C SER A 91 -5.51 17.58 -14.61
N ARG A 92 -6.49 16.66 -14.57
CA ARG A 92 -7.27 16.28 -15.75
C ARG A 92 -7.96 17.49 -16.38
N ALA A 93 -8.61 18.34 -15.60
CA ALA A 93 -9.27 19.54 -16.11
C ALA A 93 -8.28 20.48 -16.82
N PHE A 94 -7.09 20.69 -16.24
CA PHE A 94 -6.04 21.53 -16.81
C PHE A 94 -5.56 21.04 -18.19
N PHE A 95 -5.39 19.73 -18.38
CA PHE A 95 -4.88 19.16 -19.65
C PHE A 95 -5.97 18.84 -20.70
N THR A 96 -7.25 19.04 -20.38
CA THR A 96 -8.37 18.86 -21.34
C THR A 96 -8.85 20.18 -21.97
N HIS A 97 -8.24 21.30 -21.60
CA HIS A 97 -8.41 22.61 -22.23
C HIS A 97 -7.25 22.90 -23.19
#